data_AF-A0A0B1S8C0-F1
#
_entry.id   AF-A0A0B1S8C0-F1
#
_cell.length_a   1.000
_cell.length_b   1.000
_cell.length_c   1.000
_cell.angle_alpha   90.00
_cell.angle_beta   90.00
_cell.angle_gamma   90.00
#
_symmetry.space_group_name_H-M   'P 1'
#
loop_
_entity.id
_entity.type
_entity.pdbx_description
1 polymer ?
#
loop_
_entity_poly.entity_id
_entity_poly.type
_entity_poly.pdbx_seq_one_letter_code
_entity_poly.pdbx_strand_id
1 'polypeptide(L)'
;SFAGIMFLDLGRTYINPRVKRFSPIPPPLELILVIIGVIASVALKLHENYHISIVNTIPRGFPMPSVPNTSLVPHLISDGIAIAVVCYMFVMSMGKLFAKKHKYKTDATQEFYAVGIMSVASSFFPVYPVGASLSRSSVCEMSGANTQ
;
A
#
# COMPACT_ATOMS: atom_id res chain seq x y z
N SER A 1 14.63 -5.08 9.10
CA SER A 1 16.04 -5.27 9.49
C SER A 1 16.95 -4.43 8.61
N PHE A 2 18.05 -3.90 9.15
CA PHE A 2 19.05 -3.12 8.42
C PHE A 2 19.53 -3.84 7.14
N ALA A 3 19.80 -5.15 7.22
CA ALA A 3 20.17 -5.97 6.07
C ALA A 3 19.14 -5.98 4.93
N GLY A 4 17.83 -5.98 5.26
CA GLY A 4 16.77 -5.93 4.26
C GLY A 4 16.68 -4.58 3.57
N ILE A 5 16.86 -3.48 4.32
CA ILE A 5 16.92 -2.13 3.76
C ILE A 5 18.12 -2.01 2.82
N MET A 6 19.29 -2.49 3.26
CA MET A 6 20.51 -2.51 2.45
C MET A 6 20.34 -3.35 1.18
N PHE A 7 19.70 -4.52 1.27
CA PHE A 7 19.40 -5.36 0.11
C PHE A 7 18.48 -4.66 -0.90
N LEU A 8 17.43 -4.00 -0.43
CA LEU A 8 16.52 -3.26 -1.32
C LEU A 8 17.21 -2.06 -1.97
N ASP A 9 18.05 -1.35 -1.23
CA ASP A 9 18.80 -0.21 -1.75
C ASP A 9 19.84 -0.64 -2.80
N LEU A 10 20.62 -1.68 -2.51
CA LEU A 10 21.55 -2.30 -3.46
C LEU A 10 20.81 -2.85 -4.69
N GLY A 11 19.70 -3.55 -4.48
CA GLY A 11 18.87 -4.07 -5.57
C GLY A 11 18.35 -2.95 -6.46
N ARG A 12 17.86 -1.85 -5.88
CA ARG A 12 17.39 -0.69 -6.65
C ARG A 12 18.54 0.01 -7.37
N THR A 13 19.72 0.11 -6.78
CA THR A 13 20.87 0.81 -7.38
C THR A 13 21.53 0.00 -8.49
N TYR A 14 21.68 -1.33 -8.32
CA TYR A 14 22.43 -2.17 -9.26
C TYR A 14 21.54 -2.95 -10.23
N ILE A 15 20.41 -3.51 -9.77
CA ILE A 15 19.55 -4.37 -10.59
C ILE A 15 18.59 -3.52 -11.43
N ASN A 16 17.97 -2.49 -10.85
CA ASN A 16 16.99 -1.67 -11.57
C ASN A 16 17.54 -1.04 -12.87
N PRO A 17 18.73 -0.39 -12.91
CA PRO A 17 19.24 0.17 -14.17
C PRO A 17 19.63 -0.91 -15.19
N ARG A 18 20.08 -2.09 -14.75
CA ARG A 18 20.38 -3.23 -15.63
C ARG A 18 19.11 -3.76 -16.28
N VAL A 19 18.03 -3.92 -15.50
CA VAL A 19 16.73 -4.41 -15.97
C VAL A 19 16.03 -3.37 -16.84
N LYS A 20 16.17 -2.07 -16.52
CA LYS A 20 15.63 -0.97 -17.33
C LYS A 20 16.14 -0.95 -18.77
N ARG A 21 17.30 -1.57 -19.04
CA ARG A 21 17.84 -1.75 -20.39
C ARG A 21 17.01 -2.74 -21.23
N PHE A 22 16.32 -3.68 -20.59
CA PHE A 22 15.56 -4.74 -21.25
C PHE A 22 14.03 -4.59 -21.10
N SER A 23 13.56 -4.01 -20.00
CA SER A 23 12.12 -3.78 -19.76
C SER A 23 11.90 -2.48 -18.97
N PRO A 24 10.87 -1.68 -19.31
CA PRO A 24 10.52 -0.46 -18.56
C PRO A 24 9.91 -0.73 -17.18
N ILE A 25 9.52 -1.98 -16.90
CA ILE A 25 8.84 -2.37 -15.65
C ILE A 25 9.88 -2.65 -14.56
N PRO A 26 9.79 -2.00 -13.37
CA PRO A 26 10.73 -2.25 -12.29
C PRO A 26 10.56 -3.67 -11.72
N PRO A 27 11.67 -4.35 -11.35
CA PRO A 27 11.61 -5.71 -10.80
C PRO A 27 10.97 -5.73 -9.39
N PRO A 28 10.20 -6.78 -9.03
CA PRO A 28 9.53 -6.89 -7.74
C PRO A 28 10.48 -7.32 -6.61
N LEU A 29 11.50 -6.49 -6.31
CA LEU A 29 12.55 -6.78 -5.33
C LEU A 29 12.01 -7.01 -3.92
N GLU A 30 10.97 -6.29 -3.52
CA GLU A 30 10.32 -6.44 -2.21
C GLU A 30 9.72 -7.83 -2.06
N LEU A 31 9.09 -8.37 -3.11
CA LEU A 31 8.55 -9.72 -3.10
C LEU A 31 9.65 -10.78 -3.00
N ILE A 32 10.74 -10.62 -3.76
CA ILE A 32 11.89 -11.55 -3.74
C ILE A 32 12.50 -11.59 -2.33
N LEU A 33 12.68 -10.43 -1.70
CA LEU A 33 13.20 -10.35 -0.33
C LEU A 33 12.31 -11.09 0.67
N VAL A 34 10.98 -10.91 0.58
CA VAL A 34 10.02 -11.61 1.45
C VAL A 34 10.11 -13.12 1.25
N ILE A 35 10.17 -13.60 0.00
CA ILE A 35 10.28 -15.05 -0.30
C ILE A 35 11.57 -15.64 0.31
N ILE A 36 12.72 -15.00 0.07
CA ILE A 36 14.00 -15.46 0.61
C ILE A 36 13.97 -15.44 2.14
N GLY A 37 13.39 -14.39 2.75
CA GLY A 37 13.24 -14.27 4.19
C GLY A 37 12.38 -15.40 4.79
N VAL A 38 11.28 -15.76 4.14
CA VAL A 38 10.42 -16.87 4.57
C VAL A 38 11.15 -18.21 4.44
N ILE A 39 11.82 -18.47 3.31
CA ILE A 39 12.59 -19.70 3.10
C ILE A 39 13.70 -19.84 4.15
N ALA A 40 14.46 -18.77 4.41
CA ALA A 40 15.50 -18.76 5.44
C ALA A 40 14.90 -18.96 6.84
N SER A 41 13.77 -18.32 7.14
CA SER A 41 13.03 -18.48 8.40
C SER A 41 12.67 -19.93 8.69
N VAL A 42 12.18 -20.65 7.67
CA VAL A 42 11.79 -22.06 7.77
C VAL A 42 13.02 -22.97 7.84
N ALA A 43 14.02 -22.76 6.98
CA ALA A 43 15.22 -23.60 6.90
C ALA A 43 16.05 -23.57 8.19
N LEU A 44 16.17 -22.40 8.83
CA LEU A 44 16.95 -22.20 10.06
C LEU A 44 16.13 -22.40 11.34
N LYS A 45 14.82 -22.69 11.22
CA LYS A 45 13.87 -22.80 12.34
C LYS A 45 14.00 -21.64 13.34
N LEU A 46 14.04 -20.42 12.80
CA LEU A 46 14.37 -19.20 13.55
C LEU A 46 13.41 -18.93 14.73
N HIS A 47 12.16 -19.37 14.64
CA HIS A 47 11.21 -19.30 15.74
C HIS A 47 11.58 -20.24 16.90
N GLU A 48 11.88 -21.51 16.62
CA GLU A 48 12.20 -22.51 17.66
C GLU A 48 13.56 -22.23 18.31
N ASN A 49 14.57 -21.90 17.50
CA ASN A 49 15.94 -21.76 17.97
C ASN A 49 16.23 -20.38 18.59
N TYR A 50 15.57 -19.33 18.11
CA TYR A 50 15.90 -17.94 18.46
C TYR A 50 14.69 -17.13 18.94
N HIS A 51 13.51 -17.76 19.10
CA HIS A 51 12.29 -17.12 19.62
C HIS A 51 11.90 -15.84 18.86
N ILE A 52 12.25 -15.78 17.57
CA ILE A 52 11.92 -14.65 16.70
C ILE A 52 10.43 -14.67 16.41
N SER A 53 9.76 -13.54 16.61
CA SER A 53 8.33 -13.38 16.34
C SER A 53 8.03 -13.67 14.87
N ILE A 54 7.13 -14.63 14.64
CA ILE A 54 6.63 -14.97 13.31
C ILE A 54 5.23 -14.42 13.09
N VAL A 55 4.88 -14.24 11.83
CA VAL A 55 3.49 -14.03 11.43
C VAL A 55 2.74 -15.33 11.68
N ASN A 56 1.74 -15.28 12.56
CA ASN A 56 0.89 -16.43 12.90
C ASN A 56 -0.08 -16.76 11.76
N THR A 57 -1.09 -17.58 12.05
CA THR A 57 -2.11 -17.96 11.07
C THR A 57 -2.81 -16.75 10.48
N ILE A 58 -2.71 -16.61 9.15
CA ILE A 58 -3.47 -15.63 8.39
C ILE A 58 -4.85 -16.24 8.10
N PRO A 59 -5.96 -15.59 8.50
CA PRO A 59 -7.29 -16.09 8.20
C PRO A 59 -7.47 -16.16 6.68
N ARG A 60 -7.98 -17.30 6.21
CA ARG A 60 -8.23 -17.51 4.78
C ARG A 60 -9.70 -17.22 4.48
N GLY A 61 -9.96 -16.64 3.31
CA GLY A 61 -11.31 -16.31 2.86
C GLY A 61 -11.62 -14.82 2.95
N PHE A 62 -12.83 -14.47 2.51
CA PHE A 62 -13.31 -13.09 2.52
C PHE A 62 -13.86 -12.73 3.91
N PRO A 63 -13.45 -11.59 4.50
CA PRO A 63 -14.02 -11.17 5.77
C PRO A 63 -15.51 -10.85 5.60
N MET A 64 -16.35 -11.36 6.50
CA MET A 64 -17.77 -11.04 6.49
C MET A 64 -17.98 -9.55 6.80
N PRO A 65 -18.93 -8.86 6.13
CA PRO A 65 -19.29 -7.50 6.49
C PRO A 65 -19.74 -7.43 7.96
N SER A 66 -19.23 -6.45 8.70
CA SER A 66 -19.58 -6.16 10.09
C SER A 66 -20.02 -4.71 10.22
N VAL A 67 -21.04 -4.44 11.02
CA VAL A 67 -21.50 -3.07 11.29
C VAL A 67 -20.50 -2.39 12.22
N PRO A 68 -20.05 -1.15 11.92
CA PRO A 68 -19.14 -0.42 12.81
C PRO A 68 -19.82 -0.09 14.14
N ASN A 69 -19.07 -0.23 15.24
CA ASN A 69 -19.59 0.07 16.57
C ASN A 69 -19.73 1.59 16.77
N THR A 70 -20.96 2.07 16.75
CA THR A 70 -21.30 3.50 16.89
C THR A 70 -20.95 4.06 18.27
N SER A 71 -20.81 3.22 19.30
CA SER A 71 -20.43 3.64 20.65
C SER A 71 -19.01 4.20 20.73
N LEU A 72 -18.13 3.82 19.80
CA LEU A 72 -16.75 4.31 19.73
C LEU A 72 -16.61 5.63 18.97
N VAL A 73 -17.63 6.03 18.20
CA VAL A 73 -17.59 7.22 17.35
C VAL A 73 -17.30 8.50 18.15
N PRO A 74 -17.94 8.77 19.31
CA PRO A 74 -17.65 9.98 20.08
C PRO A 74 -16.20 10.08 20.54
N HIS A 75 -15.54 8.94 20.78
CA HIS A 75 -14.15 8.88 21.22
C HIS A 75 -13.14 9.03 20.08
N LEU A 76 -13.52 8.61 18.87
CA LEU A 76 -12.63 8.56 17.71
C LEU A 76 -12.89 9.67 16.68
N ILE A 77 -13.97 10.44 16.82
CA ILE A 77 -14.37 11.42 15.79
C ILE A 77 -13.32 12.52 15.58
N SER A 78 -12.67 12.97 16.65
CA SER A 78 -11.61 13.99 16.56
C SER A 78 -10.43 13.50 15.73
N ASP A 79 -9.89 12.32 16.06
CA ASP A 79 -8.78 11.72 15.32
C ASP A 79 -9.19 11.28 13.92
N GLY A 80 -10.41 10.79 13.77
CA GLY A 80 -11.00 10.37 12.50
C GLY A 80 -11.10 11.53 11.50
N ILE A 81 -11.49 12.72 11.94
CA ILE A 81 -11.51 13.93 11.08
C ILE A 81 -10.09 14.28 10.62
N ALA A 82 -9.10 14.25 11.53
CA ALA A 82 -7.72 14.53 11.17
C ALA A 82 -7.18 13.53 10.12
N ILE A 83 -7.45 12.24 10.32
CA ILE A 83 -7.07 11.18 9.37
C ILE A 83 -7.78 11.37 8.02
N ALA A 84 -9.08 11.67 8.03
CA ALA A 84 -9.85 11.88 6.81
C ALA A 84 -9.30 13.03 5.96
N VAL A 85 -8.94 14.15 6.60
CA VAL A 85 -8.31 15.29 5.92
C VAL A 85 -6.97 14.88 5.30
N VAL A 86 -6.10 14.19 6.05
CA VAL A 86 -4.80 13.73 5.54
C VAL A 86 -4.96 12.75 4.38
N CYS A 87 -5.87 11.78 4.49
CA CYS A 87 -6.17 10.81 3.43
C CYS A 87 -6.66 11.52 2.16
N TYR A 88 -7.62 12.43 2.28
CA TYR A 88 -8.13 13.20 1.14
C TYR A 88 -7.04 14.07 0.50
N MET A 89 -6.24 14.78 1.31
CA MET A 89 -5.13 15.58 0.81
C MET A 89 -4.10 14.73 0.05
N PHE A 90 -3.81 13.52 0.55
CA PHE A 90 -2.89 12.60 -0.11
C PHE A 90 -3.43 12.10 -1.45
N VAL A 91 -4.71 11.72 -1.51
CA VAL A 91 -5.39 11.33 -2.76
C VAL A 91 -5.38 12.48 -3.76
N MET A 92 -5.79 13.69 -3.36
CA MET A 92 -5.84 14.85 -4.24
C MET A 92 -4.44 15.28 -4.70
N SER A 93 -3.43 15.24 -3.83
CA SER A 93 -2.04 15.55 -4.18
C SER A 93 -1.51 14.59 -5.24
N MET A 94 -1.78 13.30 -5.08
CA MET A 94 -1.40 12.27 -6.04
C MET A 94 -2.18 12.46 -7.35
N GLY A 95 -3.49 12.68 -7.30
CA GLY A 95 -4.31 12.97 -8.48
C GLY A 95 -3.79 14.16 -9.27
N LYS A 96 -3.44 15.27 -8.60
CA LYS A 96 -2.83 16.44 -9.24
C LYS A 96 -1.46 16.16 -9.84
N LEU A 97 -0.65 15.30 -9.22
CA LEU A 97 0.66 14.90 -9.74
C LEU A 97 0.54 14.23 -11.11
N PHE A 98 -0.35 13.23 -11.23
CA PHE A 98 -0.59 12.56 -12.51
C PHE A 98 -1.34 13.44 -13.51
N ALA A 99 -2.27 14.28 -13.05
CA ALA A 99 -2.98 15.26 -13.88
C ALA A 99 -2.02 16.25 -14.55
N LYS A 100 -1.06 16.77 -13.79
CA LYS A 100 -0.01 17.66 -14.32
C LYS A 100 0.88 16.93 -15.32
N LYS A 101 1.22 15.66 -15.07
CA LYS A 101 2.09 14.86 -15.92
C LYS A 101 1.44 14.50 -17.27
N HIS A 102 0.16 14.12 -17.24
CA HIS A 102 -0.62 13.69 -18.41
C HIS A 102 -1.53 14.76 -19.00
N LYS A 103 -1.47 15.99 -18.47
CA LYS A 103 -2.22 17.17 -18.93
C LYS A 103 -3.75 16.99 -18.94
N TYR A 104 -4.30 16.24 -17.99
CA TYR A 104 -5.75 16.18 -17.75
C TYR A 104 -6.15 17.05 -16.54
N LYS A 105 -7.45 17.28 -16.37
CA LYS A 105 -8.00 18.04 -15.23
C LYS A 105 -8.50 17.10 -14.16
N THR A 106 -8.27 17.44 -12.89
CA THR A 106 -8.85 16.76 -11.73
C THR A 106 -9.98 17.60 -11.16
N ASP A 107 -11.09 16.95 -10.81
CA ASP A 107 -12.21 17.57 -10.10
C ASP A 107 -12.12 17.21 -8.61
N ALA A 108 -11.82 18.20 -7.78
CA ALA A 108 -11.69 18.04 -6.34
C ALA A 108 -13.00 17.56 -5.69
N THR A 109 -14.14 17.99 -6.22
CA THR A 109 -15.46 17.63 -5.69
C THR A 109 -15.75 16.16 -5.92
N GLN A 110 -15.43 15.67 -7.14
CA GLN A 110 -15.60 14.26 -7.48
C GLN A 110 -14.67 13.37 -6.65
N GLU A 111 -13.40 13.75 -6.49
CA GLU A 111 -12.45 13.01 -5.65
C GLU A 111 -12.89 12.97 -4.18
N PHE A 112 -13.43 14.08 -3.65
CA PHE A 112 -13.95 14.12 -2.28
C PHE A 112 -15.13 13.15 -2.08
N TYR A 113 -16.11 13.16 -3.00
CA TYR A 113 -17.22 12.21 -2.95
C TYR A 113 -16.76 10.76 -3.12
N ALA A 114 -15.82 10.51 -4.03
CA ALA A 114 -15.28 9.17 -4.24
C ALA A 114 -14.60 8.61 -2.98
N VAL A 115 -13.74 9.40 -2.34
CA VAL A 115 -13.07 9.01 -1.08
C VAL A 115 -14.07 8.85 0.06
N GLY A 116 -15.09 9.70 0.14
CA GLY A 116 -16.15 9.62 1.15
C GLY A 116 -16.97 8.32 1.01
N ILE A 117 -17.48 8.05 -0.19
CA ILE A 117 -18.25 6.83 -0.48
C ILE A 117 -17.40 5.58 -0.25
N MET A 118 -16.14 5.58 -0.72
CA MET A 118 -15.20 4.49 -0.50
C MET A 118 -14.99 4.25 1.00
N SER A 119 -14.80 5.29 1.81
CA SER A 119 -14.57 5.18 3.25
C SER A 119 -15.79 4.64 4.00
N VAL A 120 -17.00 5.06 3.59
CA VAL A 120 -18.25 4.54 4.16
C VAL A 120 -18.44 3.07 3.79
N ALA A 121 -18.28 2.72 2.51
CA ALA A 121 -18.42 1.35 2.04
C ALA A 121 -17.37 0.41 2.67
N SER A 122 -16.14 0.89 2.84
CA SER A 122 -15.04 0.12 3.41
C SER A 122 -15.18 -0.07 4.92
N SER A 123 -15.88 0.83 5.63
CA SER A 123 -16.12 0.71 7.08
C SER A 123 -16.90 -0.54 7.51
N PHE A 124 -17.61 -1.18 6.58
CA PHE A 124 -18.29 -2.45 6.82
C PHE A 124 -17.33 -3.65 6.79
N PHE A 125 -16.08 -3.44 6.41
CA PHE A 125 -15.05 -4.47 6.38
C PHE A 125 -13.96 -4.15 7.40
N PRO A 126 -13.23 -5.16 7.90
CA PRO A 126 -12.12 -4.94 8.83
C PRO A 126 -10.90 -4.38 8.09
N VAL A 127 -10.98 -3.10 7.69
CA VAL A 127 -9.94 -2.39 6.95
C VAL A 127 -9.56 -1.09 7.66
N TYR A 128 -8.31 -0.68 7.48
CA TYR A 128 -7.84 0.62 7.93
C TYR A 128 -8.21 1.71 6.92
N PRO A 129 -8.25 3.00 7.34
CA PRO A 129 -8.41 4.12 6.42
C PRO A 129 -7.45 4.03 5.25
N VAL A 130 -7.99 4.06 4.03
CA VAL A 130 -7.24 3.85 2.78
C VAL A 130 -6.89 5.20 2.15
N GLY A 131 -5.72 5.28 1.53
CA GLY A 131 -5.29 6.42 0.71
C GLY A 131 -4.74 5.97 -0.64
N ALA A 132 -4.30 6.94 -1.45
CA ALA A 132 -3.59 6.65 -2.70
C ALA A 132 -2.22 5.99 -2.44
N SER A 133 -1.61 5.37 -3.45
CA SER A 133 -0.28 4.76 -3.31
C SER A 133 0.62 5.16 -4.47
N LEU A 134 1.49 6.14 -4.23
CA LEU A 134 2.39 6.66 -5.27
C LEU A 134 3.27 5.56 -5.88
N SER A 135 3.83 4.68 -5.04
CA SER A 135 4.69 3.57 -5.48
C SER A 135 3.95 2.66 -6.45
N ARG A 136 2.75 2.19 -6.07
CA ARG A 136 1.96 1.26 -6.88
C ARG A 136 1.46 1.91 -8.17
N SER A 137 0.94 3.13 -8.10
CA SER A 137 0.45 3.83 -9.27
C SER A 137 1.55 4.24 -10.24
N SER A 138 2.74 4.60 -9.73
CA SER A 138 3.90 4.87 -10.58
C SER A 138 4.38 3.61 -11.30
N VAL A 139 4.38 2.45 -10.64
CA VAL A 139 4.72 1.17 -11.28
C VAL A 139 3.69 0.82 -12.37
N CYS A 140 2.40 1.00 -12.08
CA CYS A 140 1.31 0.75 -13.03
C CYS A 140 1.43 1.66 -14.27
N GLU A 141 1.67 2.95 -14.06
CA GLU A 141 1.91 3.93 -15.12
C GLU A 141 3.17 3.61 -15.93
N MET A 142 4.28 3.26 -15.28
CA MET A 142 5.52 2.82 -15.97
C MET A 142 5.31 1.56 -16.80
N SER A 143 4.34 0.74 -16.42
CA SER A 143 3.95 -0.46 -17.16
C SER A 143 3.05 -0.16 -18.37
N GLY A 144 2.73 1.12 -18.61
CA GLY A 144 1.94 1.56 -19.77
C GLY A 144 0.42 1.53 -19.56
N ALA A 145 -0.06 1.41 -18.33
CA ALA A 145 -1.49 1.47 -18.04
C ALA A 145 -2.04 2.89 -18.29
N ASN A 146 -3.12 2.97 -19.07
CA ASN A 146 -3.81 4.23 -19.41
C ASN A 146 -5.23 4.33 -18.82
N THR A 147 -5.73 3.24 -18.25
CA THR A 147 -7.04 3.15 -17.58
C THR A 147 -6.88 2.43 -16.25
N GLN A 148 -7.85 2.66 -15.35
CA GLN A 148 -8.08 1.80 -14.18
C GLN A 148 -8.57 0.42 -14.60
#